data_AF-A0A926BJJ2-F1
#
_entry.id   AF-A0A926BJJ2-F1
#
_cell.length_a   1.000
_cell.length_b   1.000
_cell.length_c   1.000
_cell.angle_alpha   90.00
_cell.angle_beta   90.00
_cell.angle_gamma   90.00
#
_symmetry.space_group_name_H-M   'P 1'
#
loop_
_entity.id
_entity.type
_entity.pdbx_description
1 polymer ?
#
loop_
_entity_poly.entity_id
_entity_poly.type
_entity_poly.pdbx_seq_one_letter_code
_entity_poly.pdbx_strand_id
1 'polypeptide(L)'
;MRKLLRCTVPALCALVLPVSCAVHPPATLAAPPVAKPTAQTAQTAVVGKAGDVSLRANAKPYASISAAIFEPGWQQRGATFDPASGTARIVATTAGSVITVKPIVTAEGKNLRVSVTFTADKDTPVNDLHVSINLPVGAYVGGGAVFSDKTIVIPTAAKDTRLLEGSNGRLVIFQKNGAGKLTVAPEGSNALLLQDNRVFSGSDLEIRVGFLTAHTLKAGTTETVTFTVTVPETIAVVEEKPLVMTASADWIPLSPKTLDIVPGSALDFAPFLSDAPAGKYGKVIVRPDGHFGYEKRNTAQRFYGVNLCFSANYLEHAEADALAERLMRLGYNSVRIHHYEGDLIERGAADSLTFRADQLDKLDYLFAACKKRGLYVKTDLFVSRPVKPSEMGLTEGGMDDFKDAVLVSPPAMANWKAFSKQLLNHVNPYTKIAYKDDPALAWISLINEPNLTNGRLGAWKPDLRAMFEKEWEAWYAKR
;
A
#
# COMPACT_ATOMS: atom_id res chain seq x y z
N MET A 1 0.88 -47.64 -32.19
CA MET A 1 0.17 -48.53 -31.23
C MET A 1 0.05 -47.81 -29.90
N ARG A 2 -1.18 -47.50 -29.49
CA ARG A 2 -1.54 -46.80 -28.24
C ARG A 2 -1.50 -47.79 -27.07
N LYS A 3 -0.98 -47.36 -25.91
CA LYS A 3 -1.49 -47.80 -24.60
C LYS A 3 -1.64 -46.58 -23.71
N LEU A 4 -2.88 -46.07 -23.64
CA LEU A 4 -3.36 -45.23 -22.56
C LEU A 4 -3.51 -46.11 -21.32
N LEU A 5 -2.89 -45.74 -20.20
CA LEU A 5 -3.43 -46.08 -18.88
C LEU A 5 -4.18 -44.85 -18.38
N ARG A 6 -5.51 -44.95 -18.36
CA ARG A 6 -6.39 -44.04 -17.62
C ARG A 6 -6.26 -44.39 -16.14
N CYS A 7 -5.83 -43.44 -15.32
CA CYS A 7 -6.03 -43.48 -13.88
C CYS A 7 -7.11 -42.46 -13.54
N THR A 8 -8.33 -42.93 -13.33
CA THR A 8 -9.44 -42.18 -12.78
C THR A 8 -9.31 -42.20 -11.25
N VAL A 9 -9.03 -41.04 -10.65
CA VAL A 9 -9.22 -40.82 -9.21
C VAL A 9 -10.51 -40.01 -9.05
N PRO A 10 -11.53 -40.51 -8.33
CA PRO A 10 -12.71 -39.71 -8.03
C PRO A 10 -12.37 -38.65 -7.00
N ALA A 11 -12.78 -37.41 -7.26
CA ALA A 11 -12.76 -36.33 -6.29
C ALA A 11 -13.70 -36.70 -5.12
N LEU A 12 -13.13 -37.05 -3.98
CA LEU A 12 -13.87 -37.17 -2.73
C LEU A 12 -14.08 -35.75 -2.18
N CYS A 13 -15.24 -35.18 -2.46
CA CYS A 13 -15.73 -33.98 -1.80
C CYS A 13 -16.05 -34.35 -0.35
N ALA A 14 -15.21 -33.94 0.61
CA ALA A 14 -15.49 -34.09 2.02
C ALA A 14 -16.61 -33.11 2.41
N LEU A 15 -17.86 -33.61 2.43
CA LEU A 15 -18.95 -32.97 3.16
C LEU A 15 -18.64 -33.08 4.67
N VAL A 16 -18.29 -31.95 5.28
CA VAL A 16 -18.32 -31.82 6.74
C VAL A 16 -19.77 -31.54 7.13
N LEU A 17 -20.48 -32.58 7.59
CA LEU A 17 -21.72 -32.43 8.36
C LEU A 17 -21.37 -31.99 9.78
N PRO A 18 -21.92 -30.87 10.29
CA PRO A 18 -21.85 -30.58 11.72
C PRO A 18 -22.91 -31.42 12.44
N VAL A 19 -22.46 -32.25 13.37
CA VAL A 19 -23.30 -32.87 14.41
C VAL A 19 -23.82 -31.74 15.30
N SER A 20 -25.13 -31.52 15.27
CA SER A 20 -25.81 -30.58 16.16
C SER A 20 -25.99 -31.23 17.53
N CYS A 21 -25.27 -30.74 18.54
CA CYS A 21 -25.66 -30.89 19.94
C CYS A 21 -26.64 -29.77 20.28
N ALA A 22 -27.90 -30.14 20.48
CA ALA A 22 -28.94 -29.23 20.93
C ALA A 22 -28.69 -28.80 22.38
N VAL A 23 -28.39 -27.52 22.58
CA VAL A 23 -28.60 -26.82 23.84
C VAL A 23 -29.55 -25.66 23.52
N HIS A 24 -30.74 -25.68 24.12
CA HIS A 24 -31.74 -24.63 23.95
C HIS A 24 -31.23 -23.28 24.51
N PRO A 25 -31.29 -22.18 23.73
CA PRO A 25 -31.21 -20.84 24.29
C PRO A 25 -32.58 -20.39 24.81
N PRO A 26 -32.65 -19.56 25.87
CA PRO A 26 -33.91 -19.02 26.35
C PRO A 26 -34.46 -17.97 25.38
N ALA A 27 -35.79 -17.87 25.33
CA ALA A 27 -36.54 -17.01 24.43
C ALA A 27 -36.16 -15.52 24.58
N THR A 28 -35.64 -14.93 23.50
CA THR A 28 -35.51 -13.48 23.36
C THR A 28 -36.79 -12.91 22.79
N LEU A 29 -37.43 -12.03 23.56
CA LEU A 29 -38.50 -11.14 23.13
C LEU A 29 -38.05 -10.35 21.89
N ALA A 30 -38.75 -10.55 20.76
CA ALA A 30 -38.51 -9.79 19.55
C ALA A 30 -38.97 -8.34 19.74
N ALA A 31 -38.05 -7.39 19.63
CA ALA A 31 -38.40 -5.98 19.50
C ALA A 31 -39.15 -5.75 18.17
N PRO A 32 -40.14 -4.83 18.13
CA PRO A 32 -40.90 -4.57 16.92
C PRO A 32 -39.99 -4.03 15.81
N PRO A 33 -40.30 -4.28 14.53
CA PRO A 33 -39.48 -3.82 13.42
C PRO A 33 -39.50 -2.29 13.37
N VAL A 34 -38.36 -1.70 13.71
CA VAL A 34 -38.10 -0.29 13.43
C VAL A 34 -38.07 -0.16 11.91
N ALA A 35 -39.00 0.61 11.35
CA ALA A 35 -38.97 0.97 9.94
C ALA A 35 -37.58 1.55 9.63
N LYS A 36 -36.83 0.90 8.73
CA LYS A 36 -35.56 1.47 8.25
C LYS A 36 -35.89 2.85 7.67
N PRO A 37 -35.27 3.93 8.16
CA PRO A 37 -35.32 5.19 7.46
C PRO A 37 -34.81 4.92 6.05
N THR A 38 -35.56 5.32 5.03
CA THR A 38 -35.02 5.48 3.68
C THR A 38 -33.79 6.36 3.81
N ALA A 39 -32.61 5.76 3.75
CA ALA A 39 -31.35 6.46 3.93
C ALA A 39 -31.21 7.48 2.80
N GLN A 40 -31.53 8.73 3.10
CA GLN A 40 -31.18 9.87 2.27
C GLN A 40 -29.66 9.79 2.07
N THR A 41 -29.20 9.78 0.81
CA THR A 41 -27.79 9.63 0.45
C THR A 41 -27.00 10.80 1.05
N ALA A 42 -26.43 10.62 2.23
CA ALA A 42 -25.74 11.72 2.91
C ALA A 42 -24.44 12.03 2.15
N GLN A 43 -24.38 13.20 1.49
CA GLN A 43 -23.14 13.73 0.96
C GLN A 43 -22.41 14.50 2.04
N THR A 44 -21.10 14.30 2.13
CA THR A 44 -20.26 14.97 3.12
C THR A 44 -18.99 15.52 2.47
N ALA A 45 -18.62 16.73 2.83
CA ALA A 45 -17.30 17.29 2.59
C ALA A 45 -16.46 17.10 3.86
N VAL A 46 -15.54 16.13 3.84
CA VAL A 46 -14.63 15.89 4.96
C VAL A 46 -13.40 16.79 4.79
N VAL A 47 -13.18 17.71 5.71
CA VAL A 47 -12.08 18.69 5.67
C VAL A 47 -10.92 18.18 6.54
N GLY A 48 -9.77 17.93 5.92
CA GLY A 48 -8.52 17.51 6.56
C GLY A 48 -7.75 18.69 7.15
N LYS A 49 -6.70 18.39 7.93
CA LYS A 49 -5.90 19.41 8.63
C LYS A 49 -5.09 20.32 7.70
N ALA A 50 -4.72 19.83 6.51
CA ALA A 50 -4.07 20.65 5.49
C ALA A 50 -5.07 21.53 4.72
N GLY A 51 -6.37 21.39 5.02
CA GLY A 51 -7.44 22.06 4.30
C GLY A 51 -7.88 21.37 3.03
N ASP A 52 -7.36 20.18 2.76
CA ASP A 52 -7.85 19.31 1.72
C ASP A 52 -9.28 18.85 2.05
N VAL A 53 -10.13 18.76 1.03
CA VAL A 53 -11.53 18.37 1.21
C VAL A 53 -11.80 17.10 0.41
N SER A 54 -12.29 16.06 1.07
CA SER A 54 -12.79 14.85 0.43
C SER A 54 -14.30 14.93 0.29
N LEU A 55 -14.81 15.03 -0.95
CA LEU A 55 -16.24 14.92 -1.22
C LEU A 55 -16.62 13.45 -1.26
N ARG A 56 -17.60 13.07 -0.44
CA ARG A 56 -18.02 11.67 -0.26
C ARG A 56 -19.51 11.51 -0.41
N ALA A 57 -19.93 10.40 -1.00
CA ALA A 57 -21.30 9.95 -1.04
C ALA A 57 -21.35 8.55 -0.40
N ASN A 58 -22.21 8.36 0.61
CA ASN A 58 -22.24 7.11 1.41
C ASN A 58 -20.86 6.70 1.92
N ALA A 59 -20.11 7.66 2.45
CA ALA A 59 -18.73 7.53 2.93
C ALA A 59 -17.66 7.15 1.87
N LYS A 60 -18.01 6.96 0.60
CA LYS A 60 -17.05 6.70 -0.48
C LYS A 60 -16.60 8.02 -1.13
N PRO A 61 -15.28 8.29 -1.23
CA PRO A 61 -14.79 9.48 -1.90
C PRO A 61 -15.06 9.42 -3.40
N TYR A 62 -15.45 10.55 -3.98
CA TYR A 62 -15.66 10.69 -5.44
C TYR A 62 -15.00 11.94 -6.04
N ALA A 63 -14.54 12.87 -5.20
CA ALA A 63 -13.72 14.01 -5.61
C ALA A 63 -12.85 14.47 -4.43
N SER A 64 -11.74 15.13 -4.74
CA SER A 64 -10.92 15.83 -3.74
C SER A 64 -10.69 17.28 -4.14
N ILE A 65 -10.57 18.17 -3.14
CA ILE A 65 -10.28 19.58 -3.32
C ILE A 65 -9.00 19.91 -2.55
N SER A 66 -8.03 20.57 -3.18
CA SER A 66 -6.75 20.90 -2.52
C SER A 66 -6.12 22.15 -3.09
N ALA A 67 -5.52 22.96 -2.23
CA ALA A 67 -4.75 24.14 -2.63
C ALA A 67 -3.37 23.75 -3.18
N ALA A 68 -2.95 24.39 -4.27
CA ALA A 68 -1.67 24.13 -4.91
C ALA A 68 -1.13 25.36 -5.67
N ILE A 69 0.16 25.31 -5.97
CA ILE A 69 0.83 26.20 -6.93
C ILE A 69 1.58 25.37 -7.97
N PHE A 70 1.84 25.97 -9.12
CA PHE A 70 2.96 25.58 -9.98
C PHE A 70 4.07 26.62 -9.87
N GLU A 71 5.26 26.17 -9.51
CA GLU A 71 6.47 27.00 -9.56
C GLU A 71 6.95 27.16 -11.02
N PRO A 72 7.85 28.12 -11.32
CA PRO A 72 8.57 28.16 -12.58
C PRO A 72 9.18 26.79 -12.92
N GLY A 73 9.03 26.37 -14.19
CA GLY A 73 9.36 25.01 -14.61
C GLY A 73 8.25 23.97 -14.36
N TRP A 74 7.02 24.43 -14.08
CA TRP A 74 5.83 23.59 -13.94
C TRP A 74 5.96 22.50 -12.86
N GLN A 75 6.66 22.81 -11.79
CA GLN A 75 6.75 21.95 -10.61
C GLN A 75 5.55 22.22 -9.69
N GLN A 76 4.69 21.22 -9.49
CA GLN A 76 3.55 21.36 -8.60
C GLN A 76 3.97 21.28 -7.13
N ARG A 77 3.37 22.12 -6.28
CA ARG A 77 3.48 22.04 -4.82
C ARG A 77 2.08 22.14 -4.22
N GLY A 78 1.71 21.15 -3.41
CA GLY A 78 0.42 21.09 -2.72
C GLY A 78 0.53 21.55 -1.26
N ALA A 79 -0.62 21.95 -0.69
CA ALA A 79 -0.69 22.28 0.73
C ALA A 79 -0.46 21.04 1.60
N THR A 80 0.28 21.22 2.69
CA THR A 80 0.56 20.20 3.71
C THR A 80 0.32 20.80 5.09
N PHE A 81 -0.04 19.97 6.07
CA PHE A 81 -0.20 20.42 7.45
C PHE A 81 1.15 20.46 8.16
N ASP A 82 1.50 21.58 8.78
CA ASP A 82 2.64 21.69 9.68
C ASP A 82 2.18 21.50 11.14
N PRO A 83 2.55 20.38 11.79
CA PRO A 83 2.17 20.15 13.19
C PRO A 83 2.79 21.15 14.17
N ALA A 84 3.93 21.77 13.83
CA ALA A 84 4.63 22.68 14.72
C ALA A 84 3.93 24.05 14.80
N SER A 85 3.50 24.59 13.65
CA SER A 85 2.76 25.85 13.60
C SER A 85 1.25 25.68 13.71
N GLY A 86 0.74 24.45 13.50
CA GLY A 86 -0.69 24.17 13.47
C GLY A 86 -1.40 24.73 12.24
N THR A 87 -0.67 25.04 11.16
CA THR A 87 -1.21 25.68 9.96
C THR A 87 -0.92 24.88 8.70
N ALA A 88 -1.81 24.95 7.72
CA ALA A 88 -1.53 24.45 6.38
C ALA A 88 -0.52 25.38 5.67
N ARG A 89 0.41 24.79 4.92
CA ARG A 89 1.44 25.52 4.18
C ARG A 89 1.81 24.82 2.87
N ILE A 90 2.24 25.61 1.90
CA ILE A 90 2.92 25.14 0.68
C ILE A 90 4.38 25.57 0.78
N VAL A 91 5.30 24.63 0.59
CA VAL A 91 6.73 24.92 0.52
C VAL A 91 7.11 25.10 -0.96
N ALA A 92 7.38 26.34 -1.36
CA ALA A 92 7.82 26.68 -2.70
C ALA A 92 9.35 26.56 -2.75
N THR A 93 9.82 25.41 -3.22
CA THR A 93 11.24 25.01 -3.18
C THR A 93 12.13 25.87 -4.07
N THR A 94 11.64 26.30 -5.23
CA THR A 94 12.40 27.09 -6.21
C THR A 94 12.67 28.49 -5.66
N ALA A 95 11.69 29.07 -4.97
CA ALA A 95 11.82 30.38 -4.33
C ALA A 95 12.42 30.32 -2.91
N GLY A 96 12.48 29.13 -2.30
CA GLY A 96 12.87 28.96 -0.90
C GLY A 96 11.93 29.68 0.06
N SER A 97 10.62 29.67 -0.24
CA SER A 97 9.59 30.39 0.50
C SER A 97 8.49 29.44 1.01
N VAL A 98 7.75 29.92 2.01
CA VAL A 98 6.59 29.23 2.59
C VAL A 98 5.36 30.08 2.37
N ILE A 99 4.34 29.47 1.76
CA ILE A 99 3.03 30.08 1.58
C ILE A 99 2.10 29.50 2.64
N THR A 100 1.64 30.34 3.57
CA THR A 100 0.60 29.97 4.53
C THR A 100 -0.72 29.85 3.80
N VAL A 101 -1.43 28.74 4.02
CA VAL A 101 -2.72 28.43 3.40
C VAL A 101 -3.79 28.41 4.47
N LYS A 102 -4.89 29.14 4.27
CA LYS A 102 -6.06 29.11 5.18
C LYS A 102 -7.34 28.85 4.39
N PRO A 103 -7.88 27.63 4.47
CA PRO A 103 -9.16 27.29 3.85
C PRO A 103 -10.32 27.57 4.79
N ILE A 104 -11.43 28.00 4.21
CA ILE A 104 -12.74 28.12 4.83
C ILE A 104 -13.71 27.36 3.92
N VAL A 105 -14.40 26.37 4.49
CA VAL A 105 -15.33 25.50 3.76
C VAL A 105 -16.67 25.54 4.48
N THR A 106 -17.71 25.95 3.76
CA THR A 106 -19.08 26.07 4.30
C THR A 106 -20.06 25.41 3.36
N ALA A 107 -21.13 24.80 3.90
CA ALA A 107 -22.20 24.21 3.10
C ALA A 107 -23.55 24.85 3.38
N GLU A 108 -24.32 25.05 2.31
CA GLU A 108 -25.72 25.47 2.35
C GLU A 108 -26.53 24.69 1.30
N GLY A 109 -27.43 23.82 1.77
CA GLY A 109 -28.17 22.92 0.87
C GLY A 109 -27.22 22.03 0.06
N LYS A 110 -27.21 22.20 -1.27
CA LYS A 110 -26.34 21.45 -2.19
C LYS A 110 -25.02 22.17 -2.52
N ASN A 111 -24.83 23.38 -1.99
CA ASN A 111 -23.71 24.24 -2.34
C ASN A 111 -22.62 24.13 -1.28
N LEU A 112 -21.43 23.76 -1.69
CA LEU A 112 -20.21 23.81 -0.90
C LEU A 112 -19.39 25.01 -1.36
N ARG A 113 -19.32 26.05 -0.54
CA ARG A 113 -18.46 27.21 -0.80
C ARG A 113 -17.08 26.95 -0.21
N VAL A 114 -16.05 27.11 -1.03
CA VAL A 114 -14.63 26.93 -0.67
C VAL A 114 -13.93 28.26 -0.90
N SER A 115 -13.28 28.79 0.13
CA SER A 115 -12.47 30.00 0.08
C SER A 115 -11.11 29.71 0.68
N VAL A 116 -10.03 29.96 -0.07
CA VAL A 116 -8.66 29.67 0.36
C VAL A 116 -7.80 30.91 0.20
N THR A 117 -7.13 31.31 1.27
CA THR A 117 -6.16 32.41 1.24
C THR A 117 -4.74 31.88 1.18
N PHE A 118 -3.88 32.57 0.44
CA PHE A 118 -2.47 32.26 0.23
C PHE A 118 -1.64 33.48 0.62
N THR A 119 -0.72 33.32 1.57
CA THR A 119 0.17 34.39 2.05
C THR A 119 1.61 33.91 2.06
N ALA A 120 2.46 34.45 1.19
CA ALA A 120 3.87 34.08 1.12
C ALA A 120 4.73 34.87 2.13
N ASP A 121 5.72 34.22 2.73
CA ASP A 121 6.72 34.86 3.58
C ASP A 121 7.79 35.64 2.79
N LYS A 122 7.93 35.34 1.49
CA LYS A 122 8.86 35.96 0.54
C LYS A 122 8.21 36.14 -0.82
N ASP A 123 8.79 37.01 -1.64
CA ASP A 123 8.42 37.14 -3.05
C ASP A 123 8.57 35.78 -3.75
N THR A 124 7.44 35.24 -4.21
CA THR A 124 7.37 33.86 -4.71
C THR A 124 6.82 33.87 -6.14
N PRO A 125 7.68 33.69 -7.16
CA PRO A 125 7.23 33.49 -8.53
C PRO A 125 6.42 32.21 -8.65
N VAL A 126 5.26 32.28 -9.31
CA VAL A 126 4.39 31.15 -9.60
C VAL A 126 3.96 31.21 -11.06
N ASN A 127 3.86 30.05 -11.71
CA ASN A 127 3.21 29.90 -13.01
C ASN A 127 1.68 29.88 -12.87
N ASP A 128 1.20 29.40 -11.73
CA ASP A 128 -0.21 29.20 -11.40
C ASP A 128 -0.36 29.13 -9.86
N LEU A 129 -1.38 29.78 -9.31
CA LEU A 129 -1.84 29.62 -7.93
C LEU A 129 -3.34 29.29 -7.96
N HIS A 130 -3.71 28.11 -7.47
CA HIS A 130 -5.08 27.60 -7.62
C HIS A 130 -5.52 26.69 -6.48
N VAL A 131 -6.81 26.37 -6.52
CA VAL A 131 -7.40 25.25 -5.79
C VAL A 131 -7.89 24.25 -6.85
N SER A 132 -7.39 23.02 -6.75
CA SER A 132 -7.74 21.90 -7.63
C SER A 132 -8.97 21.19 -7.11
N ILE A 133 -9.85 20.75 -8.01
CA ILE A 133 -10.88 19.74 -7.77
C ILE A 133 -10.56 18.54 -8.66
N ASN A 134 -10.10 17.46 -8.07
CA ASN A 134 -9.70 16.25 -8.80
C ASN A 134 -10.85 15.26 -8.85
N LEU A 135 -11.12 14.74 -10.05
CA LEU A 135 -12.22 13.84 -10.36
C LEU A 135 -11.67 12.55 -10.99
N PRO A 136 -12.06 11.35 -10.51
CA PRO A 136 -11.58 10.10 -11.08
C PRO A 136 -12.10 9.95 -12.52
N VAL A 137 -11.17 9.89 -13.48
CA VAL A 137 -11.52 10.00 -14.90
C VAL A 137 -12.46 8.89 -15.37
N GLY A 138 -12.33 7.69 -14.82
CA GLY A 138 -13.17 6.53 -15.15
C GLY A 138 -14.67 6.74 -14.91
N ALA A 139 -15.04 7.67 -14.02
CA ALA A 139 -16.44 8.01 -13.79
C ALA A 139 -17.02 9.00 -14.82
N TYR A 140 -16.17 9.81 -15.45
CA TYR A 140 -16.57 10.95 -16.28
C TYR A 140 -16.33 10.75 -17.78
N VAL A 141 -15.49 9.80 -18.18
CA VAL A 141 -15.25 9.46 -19.59
C VAL A 141 -16.56 9.17 -20.34
N GLY A 142 -16.73 9.81 -21.51
CA GLY A 142 -17.95 9.71 -22.30
C GLY A 142 -19.16 10.44 -21.70
N GLY A 143 -18.99 11.09 -20.55
CA GLY A 143 -19.89 12.12 -20.03
C GLY A 143 -19.66 13.46 -20.71
N GLY A 144 -20.29 14.53 -20.20
CA GLY A 144 -20.20 15.86 -20.78
C GLY A 144 -19.69 16.91 -19.81
N ALA A 145 -19.10 17.96 -20.38
CA ALA A 145 -18.76 19.18 -19.66
C ALA A 145 -19.21 20.41 -20.45
N VAL A 146 -19.71 21.41 -19.74
CA VAL A 146 -20.20 22.67 -20.30
C VAL A 146 -19.56 23.81 -19.52
N PHE A 147 -18.92 24.74 -20.23
CA PHE A 147 -18.47 26.01 -19.66
C PHE A 147 -18.98 27.14 -20.54
N SER A 148 -19.85 27.98 -20.00
CA SER A 148 -20.56 29.01 -20.76
C SER A 148 -21.29 28.43 -21.98
N ASP A 149 -20.90 28.80 -23.20
CA ASP A 149 -21.45 28.35 -24.47
C ASP A 149 -20.76 27.10 -25.04
N LYS A 150 -19.59 26.72 -24.49
CA LYS A 150 -18.81 25.58 -24.97
C LYS A 150 -19.25 24.29 -24.29
N THR A 151 -19.62 23.31 -25.11
CA THR A 151 -19.97 21.96 -24.66
C THR A 151 -19.00 20.95 -25.26
N ILE A 152 -18.50 20.04 -24.44
CA ILE A 152 -17.64 18.94 -24.87
C ILE A 152 -18.16 17.60 -24.31
N VAL A 153 -17.76 16.52 -24.97
CA VAL A 153 -17.80 15.17 -24.40
C VAL A 153 -16.42 14.86 -23.85
N ILE A 154 -16.35 14.34 -22.63
CA ILE A 154 -15.07 13.96 -22.02
C ILE A 154 -14.42 12.83 -22.84
N PRO A 155 -13.19 13.01 -23.37
CA PRO A 155 -12.57 12.04 -24.26
C PRO A 155 -12.37 10.66 -23.63
N THR A 156 -12.58 9.59 -24.41
CA THR A 156 -12.30 8.21 -23.98
C THR A 156 -10.81 7.93 -23.82
N ALA A 157 -9.97 8.60 -24.60
CA ALA A 157 -8.52 8.60 -24.48
C ALA A 157 -8.00 10.05 -24.38
N ALA A 158 -6.95 10.24 -23.59
CA ALA A 158 -6.30 11.54 -23.43
C ALA A 158 -5.70 12.02 -24.75
N LYS A 159 -5.94 13.28 -25.10
CA LYS A 159 -5.38 13.90 -26.32
C LYS A 159 -4.92 15.31 -26.04
N ASP A 160 -5.82 16.12 -25.48
CA ASP A 160 -5.58 17.51 -25.16
C ASP A 160 -5.48 17.69 -23.65
N THR A 161 -4.49 18.46 -23.21
CA THR A 161 -4.35 18.79 -21.78
C THR A 161 -5.48 19.70 -21.32
N ARG A 162 -5.78 20.79 -22.03
CA ARG A 162 -6.75 21.81 -21.63
C ARG A 162 -8.07 21.58 -22.36
N LEU A 163 -9.10 21.14 -21.65
CA LEU A 163 -10.38 20.76 -22.25
C LEU A 163 -11.37 21.93 -22.34
N LEU A 164 -11.52 22.68 -21.25
CA LEU A 164 -12.35 23.88 -21.18
C LEU A 164 -11.71 24.90 -20.26
N GLU A 165 -11.81 26.18 -20.59
CA GLU A 165 -11.24 27.25 -19.77
C GLU A 165 -11.99 28.56 -19.96
N GLY A 166 -11.89 29.43 -18.96
CA GLY A 166 -12.36 30.81 -19.05
C GLY A 166 -12.46 31.49 -17.69
N SER A 167 -13.06 32.68 -17.69
CA SER A 167 -13.38 33.47 -16.50
C SER A 167 -14.86 33.85 -16.51
N ASN A 168 -15.40 34.25 -15.36
CA ASN A 168 -16.78 34.76 -15.22
C ASN A 168 -17.86 33.81 -15.78
N GLY A 169 -17.82 32.54 -15.36
CA GLY A 169 -18.76 31.52 -15.81
C GLY A 169 -18.89 30.37 -14.80
N ARG A 170 -19.65 29.34 -15.15
CA ARG A 170 -19.74 28.10 -14.37
C ARG A 170 -19.41 26.91 -15.25
N LEU A 171 -18.62 26.00 -14.71
CA LEU A 171 -18.41 24.68 -15.29
C LEU A 171 -19.51 23.76 -14.77
N VAL A 172 -20.17 23.04 -15.67
CA VAL A 172 -21.05 21.91 -15.33
C VAL A 172 -20.42 20.65 -15.92
N ILE A 173 -20.09 19.67 -15.10
CA ILE A 173 -19.55 18.37 -15.53
C ILE A 173 -20.47 17.25 -15.05
N PHE A 174 -20.72 16.24 -15.89
CA PHE A 174 -21.60 15.13 -15.56
C PHE A 174 -21.11 13.82 -16.17
N GLN A 175 -21.38 12.73 -15.45
CA GLN A 175 -21.08 11.36 -15.88
C GLN A 175 -21.95 10.96 -17.09
N LYS A 176 -21.54 9.93 -17.84
CA LYS A 176 -22.26 9.43 -19.04
C LYS A 176 -23.74 9.13 -18.80
N ASN A 177 -24.10 8.68 -17.61
CA ASN A 177 -25.49 8.37 -17.21
C ASN A 177 -26.23 9.56 -16.58
N GLY A 178 -25.61 10.74 -16.46
CA GLY A 178 -26.16 11.94 -15.83
C GLY A 178 -26.19 11.94 -14.30
N ALA A 179 -25.78 10.86 -13.62
CA ALA A 179 -25.97 10.69 -12.17
C ALA A 179 -24.99 11.50 -11.30
N GLY A 180 -23.79 11.83 -11.80
CA GLY A 180 -22.74 12.54 -11.05
C GLY A 180 -22.50 13.99 -11.51
N LYS A 181 -23.54 14.81 -11.54
CA LYS A 181 -23.46 16.22 -11.95
C LYS A 181 -22.80 17.09 -10.88
N LEU A 182 -21.70 17.76 -11.22
CA LEU A 182 -21.07 18.80 -10.41
C LEU A 182 -21.13 20.13 -11.16
N THR A 183 -21.41 21.21 -10.44
CA THR A 183 -21.27 22.58 -10.96
C THR A 183 -20.21 23.31 -10.17
N VAL A 184 -19.24 23.93 -10.83
CA VAL A 184 -18.19 24.74 -10.21
C VAL A 184 -18.33 26.17 -10.71
N ALA A 185 -18.55 27.10 -9.78
CA ALA A 185 -18.72 28.52 -10.08
C ALA A 185 -17.66 29.32 -9.30
N PRO A 186 -16.60 29.78 -9.97
CA PRO A 186 -15.66 30.76 -9.41
C PRO A 186 -16.37 32.06 -8.99
N GLU A 187 -15.90 32.66 -7.91
CA GLU A 187 -16.33 34.00 -7.47
C GLU A 187 -15.31 35.05 -7.91
N GLY A 188 -15.78 36.29 -8.13
CA GLY A 188 -14.92 37.39 -8.54
C GLY A 188 -14.19 37.12 -9.86
N SER A 189 -12.90 37.45 -9.92
CA SER A 189 -12.07 37.32 -11.11
C SER A 189 -11.31 35.99 -11.21
N ASN A 190 -11.61 35.00 -10.35
CA ASN A 190 -10.92 33.71 -10.39
C ASN A 190 -11.22 32.99 -11.72
N ALA A 191 -10.15 32.59 -12.42
CA ALA A 191 -10.26 31.82 -13.65
C ALA A 191 -10.53 30.35 -13.36
N LEU A 192 -11.03 29.62 -14.36
CA LEU A 192 -11.28 28.19 -14.31
C LEU A 192 -10.64 27.48 -15.50
N LEU A 193 -10.06 26.31 -15.23
CA LEU A 193 -9.55 25.37 -16.24
C LEU A 193 -10.03 23.95 -15.89
N LEU A 194 -10.65 23.27 -16.84
CA LEU A 194 -10.82 21.81 -16.83
C LEU A 194 -9.68 21.19 -17.65
N GLN A 195 -8.85 20.38 -16.98
CA GLN A 195 -7.66 19.74 -17.52
C GLN A 195 -7.79 18.21 -17.48
N ASP A 196 -7.19 17.53 -18.46
CA ASP A 196 -7.06 16.07 -18.52
C ASP A 196 -5.64 15.64 -18.13
N ASN A 197 -5.47 15.18 -16.89
CA ASN A 197 -4.15 14.81 -16.36
C ASN A 197 -3.62 13.49 -16.94
N ARG A 198 -4.44 12.71 -17.66
CA ARG A 198 -3.99 11.49 -18.34
C ARG A 198 -2.90 11.74 -19.39
N VAL A 199 -2.81 12.97 -19.95
CA VAL A 199 -1.71 13.37 -20.85
C VAL A 199 -0.35 13.30 -20.14
N PHE A 200 -0.34 13.45 -18.81
CA PHE A 200 0.84 13.34 -17.95
C PHE A 200 0.86 12.03 -17.16
N SER A 201 0.25 10.96 -17.69
CA SER A 201 0.10 9.66 -17.03
C SER A 201 -0.73 9.69 -15.73
N GLY A 202 -1.52 10.74 -15.50
CA GLY A 202 -2.50 10.84 -14.42
C GLY A 202 -3.72 9.95 -14.64
N SER A 203 -4.63 9.93 -13.65
CA SER A 203 -5.85 9.09 -13.68
C SER A 203 -7.13 9.87 -13.42
N ASP A 204 -7.06 11.18 -13.58
CA ASP A 204 -8.02 12.15 -13.11
C ASP A 204 -8.25 13.27 -14.15
N LEU A 205 -9.40 13.91 -14.01
CA LEU A 205 -9.64 15.24 -14.54
C LEU A 205 -9.44 16.23 -13.41
N GLU A 206 -8.81 17.36 -13.69
CA GLU A 206 -8.57 18.41 -12.73
C GLU A 206 -9.32 19.67 -13.12
N ILE A 207 -10.15 20.19 -12.22
CA ILE A 207 -10.73 21.52 -12.35
C ILE A 207 -9.90 22.46 -11.47
N ARG A 208 -9.15 23.37 -12.08
CA ARG A 208 -8.40 24.41 -11.37
C ARG A 208 -9.23 25.67 -11.30
N VAL A 209 -9.32 26.26 -10.11
CA VAL A 209 -9.90 27.58 -9.91
C VAL A 209 -8.83 28.48 -9.28
N GLY A 210 -8.57 29.67 -9.83
CA GLY A 210 -7.60 30.59 -9.26
C GLY A 210 -6.93 31.54 -10.26
N PHE A 211 -5.65 31.83 -10.01
CA PHE A 211 -4.79 32.70 -10.79
C PHE A 211 -3.92 31.85 -11.73
N LEU A 212 -4.49 31.51 -12.89
CA LEU A 212 -3.93 30.52 -13.83
C LEU A 212 -2.89 31.12 -14.82
N THR A 213 -2.23 32.20 -14.41
CA THR A 213 -1.22 32.91 -15.21
C THR A 213 -0.02 33.25 -14.35
N ALA A 214 1.16 33.24 -14.95
CA ALA A 214 2.39 33.50 -14.23
C ALA A 214 2.42 34.91 -13.61
N HIS A 215 2.75 34.99 -12.33
CA HIS A 215 2.91 36.23 -11.58
C HIS A 215 3.82 35.99 -10.35
N THR A 216 4.08 37.03 -9.57
CA THR A 216 4.81 36.91 -8.31
C THR A 216 3.87 37.22 -7.16
N LEU A 217 3.64 36.23 -6.29
CA LEU A 217 2.98 36.44 -5.02
C LEU A 217 3.94 37.23 -4.11
N LYS A 218 3.62 38.49 -3.84
CA LYS A 218 4.49 39.39 -3.08
C LYS A 218 4.50 39.03 -1.60
N ALA A 219 5.67 39.14 -0.98
CA ALA A 219 5.83 38.86 0.45
C ALA A 219 4.80 39.62 1.30
N GLY A 220 4.12 38.91 2.19
CA GLY A 220 3.11 39.48 3.10
C GLY A 220 1.77 39.85 2.45
N THR A 221 1.64 39.76 1.12
CA THR A 221 0.34 39.96 0.45
C THR A 221 -0.49 38.68 0.49
N THR A 222 -1.82 38.84 0.50
CA THR A 222 -2.75 37.72 0.55
C THR A 222 -3.57 37.67 -0.73
N GLU A 223 -3.47 36.55 -1.44
CA GLU A 223 -4.34 36.24 -2.56
C GLU A 223 -5.42 35.26 -2.12
N THR A 224 -6.64 35.41 -2.66
CA THR A 224 -7.79 34.59 -2.28
C THR A 224 -8.40 33.94 -3.50
N VAL A 225 -8.62 32.63 -3.40
CA VAL A 225 -9.37 31.84 -4.37
C VAL A 225 -10.68 31.43 -3.75
N THR A 226 -11.80 31.80 -4.37
CA THR A 226 -13.12 31.45 -3.87
C THR A 226 -14.01 30.91 -4.98
N PHE A 227 -14.75 29.84 -4.68
CA PHE A 227 -15.72 29.25 -5.59
C PHE A 227 -16.77 28.44 -4.84
N THR A 228 -17.87 28.15 -5.53
CA THR A 228 -18.91 27.24 -5.06
C THR A 228 -18.93 25.97 -5.90
N VAL A 229 -18.97 24.82 -5.23
CA VAL A 229 -19.26 23.51 -5.83
C VAL A 229 -20.69 23.12 -5.49
N THR A 230 -21.57 23.06 -6.49
CA THR A 230 -22.91 22.48 -6.32
C THR A 230 -22.86 21.00 -6.64
N VAL A 231 -23.26 20.18 -5.66
CA VAL A 231 -23.29 18.72 -5.74
C VAL A 231 -24.73 18.18 -5.99
N PRO A 232 -24.91 16.88 -6.32
CA PRO A 232 -26.24 16.35 -6.67
C PRO A 232 -27.30 16.41 -5.53
N GLU A 233 -26.87 16.24 -4.28
CA GLU A 233 -27.73 16.18 -3.08
C GLU A 233 -27.22 17.13 -2.00
N THR A 234 -27.99 17.29 -0.92
CA THR A 234 -27.59 18.13 0.22
C THR A 234 -26.26 17.67 0.80
N ILE A 235 -25.36 18.60 1.08
CA ILE A 235 -24.01 18.32 1.58
C ILE A 235 -23.80 18.92 2.96
N ALA A 236 -23.15 18.16 3.85
CA ALA A 236 -22.70 18.65 5.15
C ALA A 236 -21.17 18.75 5.18
N VAL A 237 -20.64 19.76 5.88
CA VAL A 237 -19.20 19.85 6.17
C VAL A 237 -18.91 19.07 7.44
N VAL A 238 -17.90 18.21 7.39
CA VAL A 238 -17.40 17.45 8.53
C VAL A 238 -15.91 17.74 8.67
N GLU A 239 -15.50 18.33 9.79
CA GLU A 239 -14.08 18.50 10.08
C GLU A 239 -13.48 17.21 10.62
N GLU A 240 -12.32 16.83 10.11
CA GLU A 240 -11.56 15.70 10.63
C GLU A 240 -10.98 16.06 12.02
N LYS A 241 -11.70 15.68 13.07
CA LYS A 241 -11.22 15.80 14.44
C LYS A 241 -10.29 14.65 14.78
N PRO A 242 -9.28 14.85 15.65
CA PRO A 242 -8.48 13.75 16.17
C PRO A 242 -9.40 12.67 16.74
N LEU A 243 -9.22 11.42 16.30
CA LEU A 243 -9.83 10.29 16.97
C LEU A 243 -9.18 10.16 18.35
N VAL A 244 -9.90 10.61 19.39
CA VAL A 244 -9.45 10.43 20.78
C VAL A 244 -10.13 9.17 21.31
N MET A 245 -9.35 8.10 21.44
CA MET A 245 -9.78 6.91 22.18
C MET A 245 -9.50 7.14 23.66
N THR A 246 -10.54 7.13 24.49
CA THR A 246 -10.41 7.17 25.95
C THR A 246 -10.79 5.80 26.53
N ALA A 247 -9.98 5.29 27.45
CA ALA A 247 -10.29 4.07 28.16
C ALA A 247 -11.57 4.29 29.00
N SER A 248 -12.58 3.43 28.83
CA SER A 248 -13.73 3.42 29.73
C SER A 248 -13.38 2.70 31.05
N ALA A 249 -14.32 2.68 32.00
CA ALA A 249 -14.17 1.91 33.23
C ALA A 249 -13.98 0.39 33.00
N ASP A 250 -14.38 -0.12 31.83
CA ASP A 250 -14.28 -1.54 31.46
C ASP A 250 -12.92 -1.89 30.83
N TRP A 251 -12.07 -0.89 30.59
CA TRP A 251 -10.73 -1.11 30.05
C TRP A 251 -9.75 -1.43 31.17
N ILE A 252 -9.13 -2.60 31.08
CA ILE A 252 -8.03 -2.98 31.97
C ILE A 252 -6.71 -2.59 31.29
N PRO A 253 -5.94 -1.62 31.84
CA PRO A 253 -4.65 -1.27 31.29
C PRO A 253 -3.66 -2.43 31.48
N LEU A 254 -3.14 -2.95 30.38
CA LEU A 254 -1.99 -3.84 30.42
C LEU A 254 -0.73 -2.98 30.59
N SER A 255 -0.13 -3.05 31.78
CA SER A 255 1.15 -2.39 32.06
C SER A 255 2.21 -3.44 32.45
N PRO A 256 2.60 -4.34 31.52
CA PRO A 256 3.63 -5.31 31.81
C PRO A 256 4.95 -4.59 32.10
N LYS A 257 5.57 -4.91 33.25
CA LYS A 257 6.89 -4.35 33.63
C LYS A 257 8.00 -4.81 32.69
N THR A 258 7.82 -5.97 32.06
CA THR A 258 8.67 -6.50 30.99
C THR A 258 7.84 -7.41 30.09
N LEU A 259 8.22 -7.52 28.83
CA LEU A 259 7.69 -8.50 27.88
C LEU A 259 8.53 -9.79 27.85
N ASP A 260 9.59 -9.86 28.64
CA ASP A 260 10.41 -11.05 28.79
C ASP A 260 9.75 -12.10 29.69
N ILE A 261 9.93 -13.35 29.31
CA ILE A 261 9.40 -14.49 30.05
C ILE A 261 10.35 -14.83 31.18
N VAL A 262 9.85 -14.75 32.41
CA VAL A 262 10.60 -15.16 33.60
C VAL A 262 10.80 -16.68 33.55
N PRO A 263 12.05 -17.18 33.65
CA PRO A 263 12.33 -18.62 33.64
C PRO A 263 11.54 -19.37 34.73
N GLY A 264 10.95 -20.50 34.36
CA GLY A 264 10.12 -21.34 35.24
C GLY A 264 8.73 -20.78 35.55
N SER A 265 8.35 -19.62 35.01
CA SER A 265 7.00 -19.09 35.16
C SER A 265 5.97 -19.88 34.35
N ALA A 266 4.68 -19.61 34.58
CA ALA A 266 3.59 -20.23 33.83
C ALA A 266 3.63 -19.92 32.31
N LEU A 267 4.39 -18.92 31.89
CA LEU A 267 4.59 -18.55 30.49
C LEU A 267 5.89 -19.13 29.90
N ASP A 268 6.70 -19.85 30.67
CA ASP A 268 7.95 -20.46 30.22
C ASP A 268 7.73 -21.88 29.69
N PHE A 269 7.58 -21.99 28.37
CA PHE A 269 7.42 -23.26 27.67
C PHE A 269 8.75 -23.97 27.36
N ALA A 270 9.89 -23.35 27.71
CA ALA A 270 11.21 -23.90 27.43
C ALA A 270 11.40 -25.34 27.92
N PRO A 271 10.98 -25.74 29.15
CA PRO A 271 11.17 -27.11 29.65
C PRO A 271 10.45 -28.18 28.85
N PHE A 272 9.44 -27.81 28.05
CA PHE A 272 8.58 -28.74 27.31
C PHE A 272 8.88 -28.79 25.81
N LEU A 273 9.29 -27.65 25.24
CA LEU A 273 9.37 -27.47 23.77
C LEU A 273 10.77 -27.12 23.26
N SER A 274 11.71 -26.73 24.13
CA SER A 274 13.07 -26.38 23.70
C SER A 274 13.87 -27.63 23.34
N ASP A 275 14.47 -27.64 22.15
CA ASP A 275 15.27 -28.75 21.64
C ASP A 275 16.56 -28.25 20.97
N ALA A 276 17.20 -27.26 21.58
CA ALA A 276 18.39 -26.61 21.05
C ALA A 276 19.61 -27.54 20.89
N PRO A 277 20.55 -27.23 19.97
CA PRO A 277 20.41 -26.25 18.89
C PRO A 277 19.61 -26.80 17.69
N ALA A 278 19.06 -25.90 16.88
CA ALA A 278 18.37 -26.28 15.65
C ALA A 278 19.34 -26.97 14.69
N GLY A 279 18.86 -28.02 14.04
CA GLY A 279 19.64 -28.81 13.09
C GLY A 279 20.48 -29.94 13.69
N LYS A 280 20.46 -30.16 15.02
CA LYS A 280 21.21 -31.26 15.66
C LYS A 280 20.78 -32.67 15.19
N TYR A 281 19.57 -32.80 14.66
CA TYR A 281 19.04 -34.03 14.07
C TYR A 281 19.13 -34.07 12.53
N GLY A 282 19.93 -33.19 11.91
CA GLY A 282 20.00 -33.05 10.45
C GLY A 282 18.92 -32.14 9.89
N LYS A 283 18.79 -32.14 8.56
CA LYS A 283 17.82 -31.29 7.84
C LYS A 283 16.38 -31.69 8.16
N VAL A 284 15.47 -30.74 8.01
CA VAL A 284 14.03 -31.01 8.04
C VAL A 284 13.65 -31.77 6.77
N ILE A 285 12.91 -32.86 6.93
CA ILE A 285 12.44 -33.71 5.83
C ILE A 285 10.93 -33.91 5.90
N VAL A 286 10.33 -34.27 4.76
CA VAL A 286 8.99 -34.86 4.73
C VAL A 286 9.13 -36.36 4.93
N ARG A 287 8.52 -36.87 6.00
CA ARG A 287 8.51 -38.29 6.34
C ARG A 287 7.55 -39.06 5.41
N PRO A 288 7.67 -40.40 5.32
CA PRO A 288 6.74 -41.23 4.53
C PRO A 288 5.26 -41.08 4.90
N ASP A 289 4.97 -40.68 6.15
CA ASP A 289 3.61 -40.43 6.67
C ASP A 289 3.08 -39.02 6.33
N GLY A 290 3.83 -38.21 5.57
CA GLY A 290 3.43 -36.87 5.15
C GLY A 290 3.65 -35.77 6.20
N HIS A 291 4.20 -36.10 7.38
CA HIS A 291 4.56 -35.12 8.39
C HIS A 291 6.00 -34.63 8.25
N PHE A 292 6.30 -33.43 8.77
CA PHE A 292 7.69 -33.02 8.92
C PHE A 292 8.41 -33.90 9.95
N GLY A 293 9.71 -34.06 9.78
CA GLY A 293 10.60 -34.70 10.73
C GLY A 293 12.04 -34.29 10.46
N TYR A 294 13.00 -35.06 10.98
CA TYR A 294 14.43 -34.80 10.78
C TYR A 294 15.13 -36.04 10.24
N GLU A 295 16.21 -35.85 9.46
CA GLU A 295 16.99 -36.95 8.86
C GLU A 295 17.44 -38.00 9.89
N LYS A 296 17.85 -37.57 11.08
CA LYS A 296 18.41 -38.42 12.14
C LYS A 296 17.44 -38.69 13.28
N ARG A 297 16.15 -38.33 13.13
CA ARG A 297 15.13 -38.55 14.17
C ARG A 297 13.77 -38.89 13.55
N ASN A 298 13.36 -40.14 13.78
CA ASN A 298 12.13 -40.69 13.24
C ASN A 298 10.88 -40.36 14.09
N THR A 299 10.72 -39.10 14.51
CA THR A 299 9.49 -38.60 15.14
C THR A 299 8.91 -37.46 14.33
N ALA A 300 7.58 -37.39 14.22
CA ALA A 300 6.92 -36.27 13.58
C ALA A 300 7.21 -34.96 14.34
N GLN A 301 7.49 -33.90 13.61
CA GLN A 301 7.74 -32.56 14.12
C GLN A 301 6.61 -31.63 13.72
N ARG A 302 6.07 -30.90 14.69
CA ARG A 302 5.16 -29.78 14.44
C ARG A 302 5.89 -28.47 14.65
N PHE A 303 5.77 -27.57 13.68
CA PHE A 303 6.38 -26.24 13.78
C PHE A 303 5.37 -25.20 14.25
N TYR A 304 5.71 -24.50 15.33
CA TYR A 304 5.01 -23.33 15.84
C TYR A 304 5.94 -22.15 15.60
N GLY A 305 5.56 -21.29 14.66
CA GLY A 305 6.45 -20.25 14.15
C GLY A 305 5.87 -18.85 14.19
N VAL A 306 6.76 -17.87 14.09
CA VAL A 306 6.48 -16.43 14.00
C VAL A 306 7.15 -15.83 12.77
N ASN A 307 6.66 -14.68 12.30
CA ASN A 307 7.31 -13.90 11.24
C ASN A 307 8.07 -12.72 11.85
N LEU A 308 9.29 -12.49 11.40
CA LEU A 308 10.00 -11.23 11.55
C LEU A 308 9.99 -10.52 10.19
N CYS A 309 9.53 -9.28 10.16
CA CYS A 309 9.36 -8.51 8.93
C CYS A 309 10.17 -7.23 8.97
N PHE A 310 10.71 -6.82 7.81
CA PHE A 310 11.40 -5.54 7.63
C PHE A 310 12.56 -5.37 8.64
N SER A 311 12.62 -4.22 9.33
CA SER A 311 13.65 -3.88 10.31
C SER A 311 13.74 -4.84 11.49
N ALA A 312 12.70 -5.65 11.77
CA ALA A 312 12.74 -6.65 12.83
C ALA A 312 13.75 -7.78 12.57
N ASN A 313 14.25 -7.92 11.33
CA ASN A 313 15.31 -8.87 10.98
C ASN A 313 16.73 -8.34 11.29
N TYR A 314 16.88 -7.05 11.62
CA TYR A 314 18.16 -6.35 11.68
C TYR A 314 18.43 -5.77 13.07
N LEU A 315 18.62 -6.68 14.02
CA LEU A 315 18.84 -6.37 15.43
C LEU A 315 20.33 -6.30 15.77
N GLU A 316 20.68 -5.54 16.80
CA GLU A 316 22.00 -5.66 17.41
C GLU A 316 22.15 -7.07 18.03
N HIS A 317 23.38 -7.55 18.15
CA HIS A 317 23.64 -8.93 18.57
C HIS A 317 23.00 -9.29 19.91
N ALA A 318 23.10 -8.41 20.92
CA ALA A 318 22.49 -8.63 22.23
C ALA A 318 20.95 -8.71 22.16
N GLU A 319 20.33 -7.94 21.26
CA GLU A 319 18.88 -7.95 21.06
C GLU A 319 18.43 -9.21 20.31
N ALA A 320 19.22 -9.69 19.36
CA ALA A 320 18.96 -10.96 18.68
C ALA A 320 19.03 -12.15 19.65
N ASP A 321 20.01 -12.17 20.56
CA ASP A 321 20.11 -13.18 21.63
C ASP A 321 18.89 -13.11 22.56
N ALA A 322 18.46 -11.90 22.96
CA ALA A 322 17.29 -11.69 23.81
C ALA A 322 15.99 -12.11 23.12
N LEU A 323 15.82 -11.77 21.84
CA LEU A 323 14.65 -12.17 21.05
C LEU A 323 14.59 -13.69 20.89
N ALA A 324 15.69 -14.34 20.52
CA ALA A 324 15.73 -15.79 20.35
C ALA A 324 15.41 -16.52 21.66
N GLU A 325 15.90 -16.03 22.80
CA GLU A 325 15.54 -16.54 24.12
C GLU A 325 14.05 -16.37 24.39
N ARG A 326 13.49 -15.18 24.16
CA ARG A 326 12.06 -14.89 24.39
C ARG A 326 11.17 -15.79 23.54
N LEU A 327 11.47 -15.95 22.25
CA LEU A 327 10.70 -16.79 21.33
C LEU A 327 10.73 -18.26 21.73
N MET A 328 11.90 -18.77 22.12
CA MET A 328 12.04 -20.13 22.62
C MET A 328 11.21 -20.35 23.90
N ARG A 329 11.25 -19.40 24.84
CA ARG A 329 10.44 -19.46 26.08
C ARG A 329 8.95 -19.37 25.82
N LEU A 330 8.53 -18.62 24.80
CA LEU A 330 7.14 -18.58 24.34
C LEU A 330 6.68 -19.88 23.66
N GLY A 331 7.59 -20.84 23.44
CA GLY A 331 7.28 -22.12 22.84
C GLY A 331 7.33 -22.15 21.31
N TYR A 332 7.83 -21.08 20.68
CA TYR A 332 8.15 -21.12 19.26
C TYR A 332 9.33 -22.06 19.01
N ASN A 333 9.29 -22.77 17.89
CA ASN A 333 10.39 -23.63 17.43
C ASN A 333 10.80 -23.32 15.98
N SER A 334 10.19 -22.30 15.38
CA SER A 334 10.64 -21.74 14.10
C SER A 334 10.42 -20.24 13.97
N VAL A 335 11.21 -19.61 13.11
CA VAL A 335 11.11 -18.20 12.75
C VAL A 335 11.17 -18.06 11.24
N ARG A 336 10.26 -17.29 10.66
CA ARG A 336 10.36 -16.85 9.27
C ARG A 336 10.99 -15.47 9.20
N ILE A 337 12.17 -15.39 8.60
CA ILE A 337 12.78 -14.14 8.16
C ILE A 337 12.06 -13.72 6.88
N HIS A 338 11.37 -12.58 6.92
CA HIS A 338 10.47 -12.12 5.86
C HIS A 338 10.68 -10.64 5.56
N HIS A 339 10.39 -10.20 4.32
CA HIS A 339 10.63 -8.82 3.88
C HIS A 339 12.02 -8.27 4.25
N TYR A 340 13.03 -9.13 4.25
CA TYR A 340 14.37 -8.77 4.72
C TYR A 340 15.16 -8.09 3.59
N GLU A 341 14.94 -8.49 2.34
CA GLU A 341 15.80 -8.13 1.22
C GLU A 341 15.86 -6.63 0.94
N GLY A 342 14.81 -5.89 1.27
CA GLY A 342 14.74 -4.45 1.03
C GLY A 342 15.83 -3.64 1.74
N ASP A 343 16.17 -4.04 2.97
CA ASP A 343 17.25 -3.39 3.75
C ASP A 343 18.59 -4.13 3.57
N LEU A 344 18.58 -5.38 3.09
CA LEU A 344 19.81 -6.13 2.77
C LEU A 344 20.54 -5.54 1.57
N ILE A 345 19.82 -4.96 0.60
CA ILE A 345 20.41 -4.43 -0.64
C ILE A 345 20.92 -3.00 -0.46
N GLU A 346 22.09 -2.73 -1.04
CA GLU A 346 22.68 -1.39 -1.11
C GLU A 346 21.93 -0.52 -2.13
N ARG A 347 21.21 0.50 -1.65
CA ARG A 347 20.30 1.32 -2.48
C ARG A 347 21.04 2.13 -3.55
N GLY A 348 22.32 2.43 -3.34
CA GLY A 348 23.17 3.15 -4.30
C GLY A 348 23.95 2.26 -5.28
N ALA A 349 23.87 0.94 -5.15
CA ALA A 349 24.65 0.03 -5.98
C ALA A 349 24.23 0.08 -7.46
N ALA A 350 25.14 -0.32 -8.36
CA ALA A 350 24.88 -0.39 -9.80
C ALA A 350 23.89 -1.50 -10.18
N ASP A 351 23.75 -2.53 -9.34
CA ASP A 351 22.83 -3.65 -9.48
C ASP A 351 21.84 -3.72 -8.30
N SER A 352 20.90 -4.66 -8.34
CA SER A 352 20.00 -4.97 -7.21
C SER A 352 20.45 -6.19 -6.40
N LEU A 353 21.74 -6.55 -6.43
CA LEU A 353 22.29 -7.78 -5.85
C LEU A 353 23.37 -7.53 -4.78
N THR A 354 23.90 -6.31 -4.73
CA THR A 354 24.94 -5.93 -3.77
C THR A 354 24.38 -5.89 -2.35
N PHE A 355 24.92 -6.74 -1.48
CA PHE A 355 24.53 -6.81 -0.06
C PHE A 355 25.24 -5.73 0.75
N ARG A 356 24.49 -5.12 1.67
CA ARG A 356 25.02 -4.28 2.73
C ARG A 356 25.69 -5.13 3.79
N ALA A 357 26.99 -4.92 4.01
CA ALA A 357 27.78 -5.72 4.94
C ALA A 357 27.28 -5.60 6.40
N ASP A 358 26.86 -4.40 6.81
CA ASP A 358 26.31 -4.14 8.15
C ASP A 358 24.99 -4.89 8.40
N GLN A 359 24.12 -4.94 7.38
CA GLN A 359 22.82 -5.61 7.48
C GLN A 359 22.96 -7.12 7.37
N LEU A 360 23.88 -7.61 6.51
CA LEU A 360 24.18 -9.03 6.39
C LEU A 360 24.74 -9.60 7.70
N ASP A 361 25.61 -8.87 8.40
CA ASP A 361 26.15 -9.30 9.70
C ASP A 361 25.04 -9.49 10.75
N LYS A 362 24.11 -8.53 10.84
CA LYS A 362 22.96 -8.61 11.75
C LYS A 362 22.04 -9.78 11.42
N LEU A 363 21.77 -9.99 10.13
CA LEU A 363 20.94 -11.10 9.66
C LEU A 363 21.59 -12.46 9.97
N ASP A 364 22.90 -12.57 9.74
CA ASP A 364 23.69 -13.75 10.04
C ASP A 364 23.72 -14.05 11.54
N TYR A 365 23.87 -13.02 12.37
CA TYR A 365 23.85 -13.18 13.81
C TYR A 365 22.46 -13.61 14.31
N LEU A 366 21.40 -13.00 13.79
CA LEU A 366 20.03 -13.40 14.12
C LEU A 366 19.78 -14.87 13.77
N PHE A 367 20.23 -15.34 12.60
CA PHE A 367 20.15 -16.75 12.24
C PHE A 367 20.90 -17.64 13.23
N ALA A 368 22.12 -17.25 13.62
CA ALA A 368 22.93 -18.00 14.57
C ALA A 368 22.32 -18.03 15.99
N ALA A 369 21.75 -16.91 16.45
CA ALA A 369 21.04 -16.81 17.73
C ALA A 369 19.80 -17.71 17.74
N CYS A 370 19.00 -17.69 16.67
CA CYS A 370 17.86 -18.59 16.49
C CYS A 370 18.30 -20.05 16.57
N LYS A 371 19.33 -20.42 15.81
CA LYS A 371 19.90 -21.76 15.80
C LYS A 371 20.37 -22.20 17.19
N LYS A 372 21.13 -21.35 17.89
CA LYS A 372 21.62 -21.59 19.26
C LYS A 372 20.49 -21.88 20.25
N ARG A 373 19.31 -21.26 20.05
CA ARG A 373 18.11 -21.46 20.90
C ARG A 373 17.15 -22.54 20.40
N GLY A 374 17.50 -23.30 19.35
CA GLY A 374 16.63 -24.38 18.85
C GLY A 374 15.53 -23.93 17.88
N LEU A 375 15.55 -22.66 17.45
CA LEU A 375 14.60 -22.11 16.50
C LEU A 375 15.07 -22.41 15.07
N TYR A 376 14.28 -23.17 14.34
CA TYR A 376 14.51 -23.44 12.92
C TYR A 376 14.13 -22.21 12.08
N VAL A 377 14.97 -21.84 11.13
CA VAL A 377 14.76 -20.65 10.29
C VAL A 377 14.11 -21.05 8.97
N LYS A 378 13.15 -20.24 8.53
CA LYS A 378 12.56 -20.25 7.18
C LYS A 378 12.81 -18.89 6.55
N THR A 379 13.04 -18.86 5.24
CA THR A 379 13.11 -17.58 4.50
C THR A 379 12.48 -17.70 3.11
N ASP A 380 12.38 -16.55 2.44
CA ASP A 380 11.95 -16.41 1.05
C ASP A 380 13.15 -16.07 0.16
N LEU A 381 13.16 -16.53 -1.11
CA LEU A 381 14.16 -16.09 -2.10
C LEU A 381 13.72 -14.84 -2.88
N PHE A 382 12.46 -14.42 -2.71
CA PHE A 382 11.98 -13.10 -3.10
C PHE A 382 10.68 -12.72 -2.40
N VAL A 383 10.63 -11.50 -1.86
CA VAL A 383 9.41 -10.88 -1.32
C VAL A 383 9.21 -9.47 -1.86
N SER A 384 10.09 -8.55 -1.47
CA SER A 384 9.92 -7.11 -1.67
C SER A 384 11.24 -6.39 -1.92
N ARG A 385 12.27 -7.12 -2.38
CA ARG A 385 13.54 -6.53 -2.79
C ARG A 385 13.28 -5.51 -3.91
N PRO A 386 13.81 -4.28 -3.82
CA PRO A 386 13.77 -3.36 -4.96
C PRO A 386 14.64 -3.94 -6.08
N VAL A 387 14.04 -4.18 -7.25
CA VAL A 387 14.74 -4.64 -8.45
C VAL A 387 14.58 -3.58 -9.52
N LYS A 388 15.69 -3.21 -10.18
CA LYS A 388 15.65 -2.19 -11.23
C LYS A 388 14.87 -2.70 -12.44
N PRO A 389 14.03 -1.88 -13.07
CA PRO A 389 13.25 -2.29 -14.26
C PRO A 389 14.07 -2.94 -15.36
N SER A 390 15.27 -2.42 -15.64
CA SER A 390 16.19 -2.99 -16.64
C SER A 390 16.63 -4.42 -16.32
N GLU A 391 16.78 -4.77 -15.04
CA GLU A 391 17.11 -6.14 -14.60
C GLU A 391 15.89 -7.08 -14.67
N MET A 392 14.69 -6.52 -14.82
CA MET A 392 13.44 -7.26 -15.07
C MET A 392 13.11 -7.39 -16.55
N GLY A 393 13.84 -6.67 -17.43
CA GLY A 393 13.48 -6.52 -18.84
C GLY A 393 12.26 -5.61 -19.06
N LEU A 394 12.00 -4.68 -18.15
CA LEU A 394 10.86 -3.76 -18.19
C LEU A 394 11.34 -2.31 -18.25
N THR A 395 10.55 -1.43 -18.87
CA THR A 395 10.80 0.03 -18.88
C THR A 395 10.56 0.65 -17.51
N GLU A 396 9.53 0.18 -16.81
CA GLU A 396 9.18 0.55 -15.44
C GLU A 396 8.65 -0.69 -14.70
N GLY A 397 8.70 -0.69 -13.37
CA GLY A 397 8.13 -1.77 -12.57
C GLY A 397 8.55 -1.72 -11.11
N GLY A 398 7.75 -2.36 -10.27
CA GLY A 398 7.99 -2.49 -8.84
C GLY A 398 8.06 -3.93 -8.36
N MET A 399 7.91 -4.11 -7.05
CA MET A 399 7.95 -5.41 -6.37
C MET A 399 7.05 -6.46 -7.03
N ASP A 400 5.79 -6.11 -7.28
CA ASP A 400 4.81 -7.05 -7.81
C ASP A 400 5.06 -7.40 -9.28
N ASP A 401 5.55 -6.43 -10.07
CA ASP A 401 5.97 -6.68 -11.45
C ASP A 401 7.13 -7.68 -11.50
N PHE A 402 8.09 -7.62 -10.56
CA PHE A 402 9.19 -8.60 -10.53
C PHE A 402 8.68 -10.03 -10.29
N LYS A 403 7.73 -10.22 -9.36
CA LYS A 403 7.19 -11.56 -9.05
C LYS A 403 6.60 -12.22 -10.28
N ASP A 404 5.85 -11.44 -11.06
CA ASP A 404 5.23 -11.91 -12.29
C ASP A 404 6.27 -12.04 -13.41
N ALA A 405 7.21 -11.09 -13.52
CA ALA A 405 8.28 -11.11 -14.52
C ALA A 405 9.21 -12.33 -14.38
N VAL A 406 9.46 -12.85 -13.18
CA VAL A 406 10.26 -14.09 -13.01
C VAL A 406 9.68 -15.27 -13.79
N LEU A 407 8.37 -15.28 -14.08
CA LEU A 407 7.73 -16.36 -14.83
C LEU A 407 8.00 -16.31 -16.34
N VAL A 408 8.22 -15.12 -16.91
CA VAL A 408 8.21 -14.91 -18.38
C VAL A 408 9.40 -14.09 -18.91
N SER A 409 10.16 -13.43 -18.04
CA SER A 409 11.30 -12.59 -18.40
C SER A 409 12.63 -13.30 -18.07
N PRO A 410 13.46 -13.61 -19.08
CA PRO A 410 14.78 -14.22 -18.84
C PRO A 410 15.70 -13.36 -17.96
N PRO A 411 15.79 -12.01 -18.13
CA PRO A 411 16.51 -11.16 -17.19
C PRO A 411 16.01 -11.26 -15.74
N ALA A 412 14.70 -11.22 -15.50
CA ALA A 412 14.14 -11.31 -14.15
C ALA A 412 14.46 -12.66 -13.50
N MET A 413 14.30 -13.76 -14.25
CA MET A 413 14.68 -15.11 -13.81
C MET A 413 16.19 -15.21 -13.50
N ALA A 414 17.05 -14.61 -14.33
CA ALA A 414 18.49 -14.58 -14.10
C ALA A 414 18.85 -13.81 -12.82
N ASN A 415 18.22 -12.65 -12.59
CA ASN A 415 18.41 -11.85 -11.39
C ASN A 415 17.96 -12.61 -10.13
N TRP A 416 16.78 -13.24 -10.14
CA TRP A 416 16.29 -14.06 -9.03
C TRP A 416 17.25 -15.23 -8.71
N LYS A 417 17.76 -15.93 -9.74
CA LYS A 417 18.76 -16.99 -9.58
C LYS A 417 20.08 -16.47 -9.01
N ALA A 418 20.54 -15.29 -9.45
CA ALA A 418 21.78 -14.68 -8.98
C ALA A 418 21.69 -14.33 -7.49
N PHE A 419 20.63 -13.64 -7.07
CA PHE A 419 20.35 -13.33 -5.66
C PHE A 419 20.28 -14.61 -4.82
N SER A 420 19.48 -15.59 -5.27
CA SER A 420 19.29 -16.87 -4.58
C SER A 420 20.62 -17.61 -4.40
N LYS A 421 21.46 -17.64 -5.45
CA LYS A 421 22.77 -18.29 -5.40
C LYS A 421 23.71 -17.57 -4.44
N GLN A 422 23.74 -16.25 -4.46
CA GLN A 422 24.57 -15.44 -3.57
C GLN A 422 24.20 -15.68 -2.10
N LEU A 423 22.91 -15.56 -1.76
CA LEU A 423 22.41 -15.80 -0.40
C LEU A 423 22.68 -17.23 0.07
N LEU A 424 22.30 -18.23 -0.72
CA LEU A 424 22.37 -19.63 -0.30
C LEU A 424 23.80 -20.18 -0.21
N ASN A 425 24.75 -19.61 -0.97
CA ASN A 425 26.17 -19.98 -0.86
C ASN A 425 26.95 -19.11 0.14
N HIS A 426 26.35 -18.04 0.67
CA HIS A 426 26.97 -17.23 1.70
C HIS A 426 27.26 -18.07 2.94
N VAL A 427 28.50 -18.00 3.44
CA VAL A 427 28.93 -18.68 4.67
C VAL A 427 28.66 -17.74 5.83
N ASN A 428 27.71 -18.12 6.68
CA ASN A 428 27.40 -17.37 7.88
C ASN A 428 28.64 -17.36 8.80
N PRO A 429 29.20 -16.20 9.18
CA PRO A 429 30.41 -16.12 9.98
C PRO A 429 30.23 -16.59 11.42
N TYR A 430 29.00 -16.73 11.92
CA TYR A 430 28.71 -17.18 13.28
C TYR A 430 28.42 -18.69 13.35
N THR A 431 27.79 -19.28 12.33
CA THR A 431 27.58 -20.74 12.27
C THR A 431 28.70 -21.47 11.54
N LYS A 432 29.51 -20.76 10.74
CA LYS A 432 30.58 -21.27 9.86
C LYS A 432 30.08 -22.23 8.77
N ILE A 433 28.80 -22.17 8.43
CA ILE A 433 28.15 -23.04 7.45
C ILE A 433 27.47 -22.17 6.39
N ALA A 434 27.50 -22.61 5.13
CA ALA A 434 26.74 -21.95 4.08
C ALA A 434 25.23 -22.14 4.31
N TYR A 435 24.40 -21.14 4.00
CA TYR A 435 22.96 -21.20 4.26
C TYR A 435 22.28 -22.44 3.69
N LYS A 436 22.64 -22.86 2.46
CA LYS A 436 22.12 -24.08 1.81
C LYS A 436 22.47 -25.40 2.54
N ASP A 437 23.55 -25.37 3.31
CA ASP A 437 24.12 -26.54 3.99
C ASP A 437 23.76 -26.54 5.49
N ASP A 438 23.28 -25.43 6.04
CA ASP A 438 22.92 -25.32 7.45
C ASP A 438 21.58 -26.03 7.75
N PRO A 439 21.57 -27.12 8.55
CA PRO A 439 20.34 -27.85 8.86
C PRO A 439 19.33 -27.05 9.70
N ALA A 440 19.71 -25.88 10.23
CA ALA A 440 18.79 -24.96 10.86
C ALA A 440 17.89 -24.21 9.86
N LEU A 441 18.28 -24.12 8.57
CA LEU A 441 17.41 -23.62 7.51
C LEU A 441 16.43 -24.73 7.12
N ALA A 442 15.20 -24.65 7.62
CA ALA A 442 14.24 -25.75 7.55
C ALA A 442 13.58 -25.89 6.17
N TRP A 443 13.15 -24.77 5.58
CA TRP A 443 12.63 -24.74 4.21
C TRP A 443 12.64 -23.32 3.64
N ILE A 444 12.49 -23.25 2.32
CA ILE A 444 12.56 -22.02 1.54
C ILE A 444 11.25 -21.82 0.78
N SER A 445 10.75 -20.61 0.81
CA SER A 445 9.71 -20.12 -0.10
C SER A 445 10.39 -19.48 -1.32
N LEU A 446 10.09 -19.93 -2.54
CA LEU A 446 10.80 -19.42 -3.72
C LEU A 446 10.46 -17.94 -3.97
N ILE A 447 9.18 -17.60 -3.95
CA ILE A 447 8.65 -16.25 -4.10
C ILE A 447 7.45 -16.15 -3.17
N ASN A 448 7.32 -15.07 -2.41
CA ASN A 448 6.15 -14.82 -1.57
C ASN A 448 4.92 -14.48 -2.43
N GLU A 449 3.88 -15.31 -2.33
CA GLU A 449 2.59 -15.13 -2.98
C GLU A 449 2.73 -14.82 -4.50
N PRO A 450 3.31 -15.76 -5.28
CA PRO A 450 3.53 -15.56 -6.72
C PRO A 450 2.25 -15.78 -7.54
N ASN A 451 1.08 -15.73 -6.92
CA ASN A 451 -0.19 -15.97 -7.59
C ASN A 451 -0.59 -14.75 -8.43
N LEU A 452 -0.76 -14.96 -9.73
CA LEU A 452 -1.20 -13.91 -10.68
C LEU A 452 -2.56 -13.27 -10.29
N THR A 453 -3.36 -13.97 -9.47
CA THR A 453 -4.68 -13.56 -9.01
C THR A 453 -4.67 -12.60 -7.82
N ASN A 454 -3.52 -12.24 -7.25
CA ASN A 454 -3.42 -11.22 -6.19
C ASN A 454 -3.59 -9.78 -6.76
N GLY A 455 -4.68 -9.55 -7.50
CA GLY A 455 -5.01 -8.23 -8.08
C GLY A 455 -4.16 -7.79 -9.28
N ARG A 456 -3.28 -8.67 -9.80
CA ARG A 456 -2.34 -8.35 -10.89
C ARG A 456 -2.89 -8.66 -12.28
N LEU A 457 -3.81 -9.62 -12.38
CA LEU A 457 -4.52 -9.94 -13.62
C LEU A 457 -5.26 -8.72 -14.18
N GLY A 458 -4.82 -8.24 -15.34
CA GLY A 458 -5.38 -7.07 -16.03
C GLY A 458 -4.72 -5.73 -15.69
N ALA A 459 -3.78 -5.70 -14.74
CA ALA A 459 -3.04 -4.50 -14.33
C ALA A 459 -1.57 -4.51 -14.79
N TRP A 460 -1.15 -5.49 -15.59
CA TRP A 460 0.23 -5.59 -16.07
C TRP A 460 0.63 -4.40 -16.94
N LYS A 461 1.87 -3.96 -16.73
CA LYS A 461 2.53 -2.98 -17.59
C LYS A 461 2.66 -3.52 -19.03
N PRO A 462 2.72 -2.65 -20.06
CA PRO A 462 2.72 -3.07 -21.46
C PRO A 462 3.80 -4.12 -21.79
N ASP A 463 5.04 -3.92 -21.31
CA ASP A 463 6.15 -4.84 -21.56
C ASP A 463 5.88 -6.23 -20.95
N LEU A 464 5.45 -6.27 -19.69
CA LEU A 464 5.16 -7.53 -18.99
C LEU A 464 3.95 -8.25 -19.61
N ARG A 465 2.91 -7.49 -19.97
CA ARG A 465 1.74 -8.02 -20.67
C ARG A 465 2.13 -8.67 -22.00
N ALA A 466 2.94 -8.00 -22.81
CA ALA A 466 3.40 -8.54 -24.09
C ALA A 466 4.20 -9.84 -23.91
N MET A 467 5.00 -9.95 -22.84
CA MET A 467 5.71 -11.20 -22.52
C MET A 467 4.75 -12.35 -22.17
N PHE A 468 3.75 -12.10 -21.33
CA PHE A 468 2.74 -13.12 -21.00
C PHE A 468 1.90 -13.53 -22.21
N GLU A 469 1.48 -12.57 -23.05
CA GLU A 469 0.72 -12.86 -24.28
C GLU A 469 1.54 -13.73 -25.22
N LYS A 470 2.83 -13.43 -25.41
CA LYS A 470 3.74 -14.24 -26.22
C LYS A 470 3.88 -15.68 -25.69
N GLU A 471 4.11 -15.86 -24.39
CA GLU A 471 4.24 -17.19 -23.78
C GLU A 471 2.91 -17.97 -23.83
N TRP A 472 1.78 -17.26 -23.67
CA TRP A 472 0.44 -17.84 -23.82
C TRP A 472 0.20 -18.33 -25.25
N GLU A 473 0.49 -17.52 -26.27
CA GLU A 473 0.35 -17.92 -27.68
C GLU A 473 1.22 -19.13 -28.01
N ALA A 474 2.48 -19.13 -27.55
CA ALA A 474 3.40 -20.25 -27.75
C ALA A 474 2.93 -21.54 -27.07
N TRP A 475 2.28 -21.43 -25.90
CA TRP A 475 1.66 -22.56 -25.22
C TRP A 475 0.38 -23.03 -25.93
N TYR A 476 -0.46 -22.09 -26.40
CA TYR A 476 -1.72 -22.39 -27.07
C TYR A 476 -1.50 -23.10 -28.40
N ALA A 477 -0.49 -22.69 -29.16
CA ALA A 477 -0.12 -23.35 -30.42
C ALA A 477 0.34 -24.81 -30.28
N LYS A 478 0.67 -25.26 -29.05
CA LYS A 478 1.08 -26.65 -28.75
C LYS A 478 -0.10 -27.54 -28.30
N ARG A 479 -1.30 -26.98 -28.20
CA ARG A 479 -2.53 -27.68 -27.82
C ARG A 479 -3.46 -27.79 -29.00
#